data_AF-A0A4R4NIA1-F1
#
_entry.id   AF-A0A4R4NIA1-F1
#
_cell.length_a   1.000
_cell.length_b   1.000
_cell.length_c   1.000
_cell.angle_alpha   90.00
_cell.angle_beta   90.00
_cell.angle_gamma   90.00
#
_symmetry.space_group_name_H-M   'P 1'
#
loop_
_entity.id
_entity.type
_entity.pdbx_description
1 polymer ?
#
loop_
_entity_poly.entity_id
_entity_poly.type
_entity_poly.pdbx_seq_one_letter_code
_entity_poly.pdbx_strand_id
1 'polypeptide(L)' 'PVVFAATTTGPSNLMAAVVTRDADALHAYLTGPLSELAAVTHVESAPVLRVVKRR' A
#
# COMPACT_ATOMS: atom_id res chain seq x y z
N PRO A 1 6.48 -5.81 4.02
CA PRO A 1 5.00 -5.97 3.93
C PRO A 1 4.49 -6.03 2.48
N VAL A 2 5.16 -5.41 1.51
CA VAL A 2 4.77 -5.49 0.09
C VAL A 2 4.82 -6.93 -0.41
N VAL A 3 3.70 -7.42 -0.95
CA VAL A 3 3.57 -8.76 -1.56
C VAL A 3 3.33 -8.71 -3.06
N PHE A 4 2.98 -7.52 -3.58
CA PHE A 4 2.83 -7.25 -5.01
C PHE A 4 3.09 -5.77 -5.25
N ALA A 5 3.72 -5.44 -6.37
CA ALA A 5 3.87 -4.09 -6.86
C ALA A 5 3.78 -4.08 -8.38
N ALA A 6 3.15 -3.04 -8.94
CA ALA A 6 3.02 -2.84 -10.37
C ALA A 6 3.01 -1.35 -10.71
N THR A 7 3.42 -1.04 -11.94
CA THR A 7 3.24 0.28 -12.53
C THR A 7 1.84 0.41 -13.13
N THR A 8 1.25 1.58 -12.99
CA THR A 8 -0.09 1.93 -13.51
C THR A 8 -0.02 3.22 -14.31
N THR A 9 -0.94 3.42 -15.25
CA THR A 9 -0.98 4.61 -16.12
C THR A 9 -1.90 5.72 -15.59
N GLY A 10 -2.35 5.63 -14.34
CA GLY A 10 -3.25 6.61 -13.69
C GLY A 10 -2.50 7.70 -12.90
N PRO A 11 -3.23 8.55 -12.14
CA PRO A 11 -2.64 9.61 -11.32
C PRO A 11 -1.61 9.09 -10.31
N SER A 12 -1.88 7.92 -9.73
CA SER A 12 -0.88 7.12 -9.03
C SER A 12 -0.24 6.17 -10.06
N ASN A 13 1.07 6.33 -10.28
CA ASN A 13 1.86 5.57 -11.25
C ASN A 13 2.33 4.20 -10.74
N LEU A 14 2.08 3.91 -9.46
CA LEU A 14 2.37 2.66 -8.80
C LEU A 14 1.15 2.16 -8.01
N MET A 15 0.98 0.85 -8.00
CA MET A 15 0.05 0.14 -7.13
C MET A 15 0.82 -0.93 -6.35
N ALA A 16 0.63 -0.96 -5.03
CA ALA A 16 1.25 -1.96 -4.17
C ALA A 16 0.19 -2.64 -3.30
N ALA A 17 0.28 -3.95 -3.17
CA ALA A 17 -0.46 -4.69 -2.16
C ALA A 17 0.46 -4.97 -0.97
N VAL A 18 0.04 -4.57 0.22
CA VAL A 18 0.76 -4.79 1.46
C VAL A 18 -0.04 -5.69 2.39
N VAL A 19 0.65 -6.63 3.04
CA VAL A 19 0.07 -7.45 4.11
C VAL A 19 0.71 -7.00 5.42
N THR A 20 -0.13 -6.57 6.35
CA THR A 20 0.25 -6.22 7.72
C THR A 20 -0.56 -7.06 8.70
N ARG A 21 -0.13 -7.09 9.96
CA ARG A 21 -0.81 -7.86 11.01
C ARG A 21 -2.21 -7.30 11.31
N ASP A 22 -2.31 -5.98 11.35
CA ASP A 22 -3.50 -5.21 11.72
C ASP A 22 -3.43 -3.80 11.10
N ALA A 23 -4.41 -2.96 11.43
CA ALA A 23 -4.52 -1.58 10.96
C ALA A 23 -3.43 -0.66 11.55
N ASP A 24 -3.01 -0.90 12.79
CA ASP A 24 -1.95 -0.11 13.45
C ASP A 24 -0.61 -0.34 12.75
N ALA A 25 -0.30 -1.60 12.42
CA ALA A 25 0.88 -1.95 11.63
C ALA A 25 0.82 -1.38 10.20
N LEU A 26 -0.38 -1.24 9.60
CA LEU A 26 -0.54 -0.52 8.34
C LEU A 26 -0.24 0.97 8.51
N HIS A 27 -0.80 1.61 9.53
CA HIS A 27 -0.54 3.02 9.80
C HIS A 27 0.95 3.29 10.03
N ALA A 28 1.61 2.48 10.86
CA ALA A 28 3.05 2.59 11.12
C ALA A 28 3.90 2.41 9.85
N TYR A 29 3.47 1.51 8.94
CA TYR A 29 4.14 1.36 7.65
C TYR A 29 3.98 2.60 6.77
N LEU A 30 2.78 3.17 6.70
CA LEU A 30 2.48 4.36 5.89
C LEU A 30 3.19 5.62 6.39
N THR A 31 3.26 5.82 7.70
CA THR A 31 3.85 7.03 8.30
C THR A 31 5.34 6.90 8.61
N GLY A 32 5.88 5.68 8.66
CA GLY A 32 7.30 5.41 8.85
C GLY A 32 7.99 4.98 7.54
N PRO A 33 8.29 3.68 7.34
CA PRO A 33 9.10 3.21 6.21
C PRO A 33 8.68 3.71 4.82
N LEU A 34 7.38 3.87 4.57
CA LEU A 34 6.91 4.39 3.29
C LEU A 34 7.16 5.90 3.14
N SER A 35 7.05 6.68 4.22
CA SER A 35 7.23 8.13 4.20
C SER A 35 8.69 8.55 4.05
N GLU A 36 9.63 7.66 4.40
CA GLU A 36 11.07 7.86 4.18
C GLU A 36 11.46 7.80 2.69
N LEU A 37 10.60 7.29 1.81
CA LEU A 37 10.85 7.22 0.38
C LEU A 37 10.60 8.59 -0.26
N ALA A 38 11.64 9.42 -0.37
CA ALA A 38 11.55 10.77 -0.94
C ALA A 38 10.96 10.82 -2.37
N ALA A 39 11.03 9.73 -3.14
CA ALA A 39 10.43 9.63 -4.47
C ALA A 39 8.90 9.45 -4.46
N VAL A 40 8.33 9.06 -3.31
CA VAL A 40 6.89 8.91 -3.11
C VAL A 40 6.34 10.25 -2.64
N THR A 41 5.70 10.97 -3.56
CA THR A 41 5.16 12.30 -3.30
C THR A 41 3.69 12.30 -2.89
N HIS A 42 2.97 11.21 -3.19
CA HIS A 42 1.55 11.06 -2.91
C HIS A 42 1.22 9.59 -2.65
N VAL A 43 0.38 9.34 -1.65
CA VAL A 43 -0.08 8.00 -1.28
C VAL A 43 -1.58 8.04 -1.03
N GLU A 44 -2.30 7.18 -1.73
CA GLU A 44 -3.66 6.81 -1.38
C GLU A 44 -3.66 5.36 -0.88
N SER A 45 -4.34 5.11 0.24
CA SER A 45 -4.46 3.77 0.83
C SER A 45 -5.91 3.33 0.88
N ALA A 46 -6.19 2.10 0.45
CA ALA A 46 -7.50 1.47 0.54
C ALA A 46 -7.40 0.11 1.26
N PRO A 47 -7.75 0.03 2.56
CA PRO A 47 -7.70 -1.22 3.31
C PRO A 47 -8.67 -2.27 2.75
N VAL A 48 -8.21 -3.50 2.58
CA VAL A 48 -9.06 -4.63 2.18
C VAL A 48 -9.74 -5.21 3.40
N LEU A 49 -11.03 -4.89 3.59
CA LEU A 49 -11.83 -5.39 4.72
C LEU A 49 -12.27 -6.85 4.53
N ARG A 50 -12.49 -7.26 3.28
CA ARG A 50 -12.95 -8.60 2.92
C ARG A 50 -12.52 -8.95 1.50
N VAL A 51 -11.95 -10.14 1.33
CA VAL A 51 -11.70 -10.71 0.00
C VAL A 51 -12.90 -11.57 -0.39
N VAL A 52 -13.72 -11.07 -1.32
CA VAL A 52 -14.92 -11.77 -1.81
C VAL A 52 -14.61 -12.80 -2.90
N LYS A 53 -13.49 -12.62 -3.59
CA LYS A 53 -13.04 -13.51 -4.67
C LYS A 53 -11.54 -13.72 -4.53
N ARG A 54 -11.15 -14.98 -4.35
CA ARG A 54 -9.76 -15.44 -4.35
C ARG A 54 -9.69 -16.68 -5.22
N ARG A 55 -8.80 -16.68 -6.20
CA ARG A 55 -8.55 -17.83 -7.07
C ARG A 55 -7.23 -18.47 -6.69
#